data_AF-A0A822CX88-F1
#
_entry.id   AF-A0A822CX88-F1
#
_cell.length_a   1.000
_cell.length_b   1.000
_cell.length_c   1.000
_cell.angle_alpha   90.00
_cell.angle_beta   90.00
_cell.angle_gamma   90.00
#
_symmetry.space_group_name_H-M   'P 1'
#
loop_
_entity.id
_entity.type
_entity.pdbx_description
1 polymer ?
#
loop_
_entity_poly.entity_id
_entity_poly.type
_entity_poly.pdbx_seq_one_letter_code
_entity_poly.pdbx_strand_id
1 'polypeptide(L)'
;QTDHVILGGSNEKNNESKIENPTETIEILRKSTKIFPSLVDHEIKEVSVGFRPIRKINGMTTVRVEFDREKREVIHNYGHGADGITLSWGCARQVIELAQTLIPSSNSVQPEKKRLVEHGQHINLQRHQ
;
A
#
# COMPACT_ATOMS: atom_id res chain seq x y z
N GLN A 1 -10.93 -6.48 -13.75
CA GLN A 1 -11.66 -7.35 -12.81
C GLN A 1 -11.04 -8.72 -12.93
N THR A 2 -10.73 -9.42 -11.85
CA THR A 2 -10.27 -10.80 -11.94
C THR A 2 -11.49 -11.70 -12.00
N ASP A 3 -11.62 -12.50 -13.04
CA ASP A 3 -12.74 -13.43 -13.27
C ASP A 3 -12.58 -14.71 -12.42
N HIS A 4 -12.01 -14.58 -11.22
CA HIS A 4 -11.64 -15.67 -10.34
C HIS A 4 -12.15 -15.44 -8.93
N VAL A 5 -12.56 -16.53 -8.29
CA VAL A 5 -12.92 -16.58 -6.87
C VAL A 5 -11.75 -17.20 -6.12
N ILE A 6 -11.24 -16.49 -5.11
CA ILE A 6 -10.20 -17.01 -4.23
C ILE A 6 -10.86 -17.68 -3.03
N LEU A 7 -10.56 -18.97 -2.83
CA LEU A 7 -10.99 -19.73 -1.67
C LEU A 7 -9.79 -19.91 -0.74
N GLY A 8 -9.95 -19.50 0.51
CA GLY A 8 -8.88 -19.60 1.50
C GLY A 8 -9.44 -19.63 2.92
N GLY A 9 -8.59 -19.87 3.91
CA GLY A 9 -7.18 -20.22 3.81
C GLY A 9 -6.69 -20.86 5.09
N SER A 10 -5.42 -21.21 5.14
CA SER A 10 -4.76 -21.70 6.35
C SER A 10 -3.98 -20.60 7.08
N ASN A 11 -3.68 -20.86 8.35
CA ASN A 11 -2.88 -19.99 9.21
C ASN A 11 -1.94 -20.85 10.06
N GLU A 12 -0.91 -21.37 9.39
CA GLU A 12 0.12 -22.17 10.01
C GLU A 12 1.28 -21.30 10.50
N LYS A 13 1.60 -21.40 11.79
CA LYS A 13 2.76 -20.70 12.38
C LYS A 13 4.02 -21.51 12.12
N ASN A 14 5.11 -20.83 11.79
CA ASN A 14 6.44 -21.42 11.60
C ASN A 14 6.51 -22.51 10.51
N ASN A 15 5.55 -22.52 9.57
CA ASN A 15 5.63 -23.36 8.38
C ASN A 15 6.23 -22.52 7.24
N GLU A 16 7.38 -22.96 6.73
CA GLU A 16 8.10 -22.35 5.62
C GLU A 16 8.00 -23.18 4.32
N SER A 17 7.18 -24.24 4.34
CA SER A 17 6.92 -25.07 3.18
C SER A 17 6.26 -24.25 2.07
N LYS A 18 6.86 -24.31 0.87
CA LYS A 18 6.28 -23.78 -0.37
C LYS A 18 5.47 -24.83 -1.12
N ILE A 19 5.34 -26.02 -0.54
CA ILE A 19 4.64 -27.15 -1.14
C ILE A 19 3.18 -27.09 -0.68
N GLU A 20 2.28 -27.15 -1.64
CA GLU A 20 0.84 -27.24 -1.42
C GLU A 20 0.50 -28.50 -0.61
N ASN A 21 -0.43 -28.37 0.33
CA ASN A 21 -0.92 -29.48 1.14
C ASN A 21 -2.29 -29.95 0.63
N PRO A 22 -2.40 -31.13 -0.03
CA PRO A 22 -3.66 -31.61 -0.59
C PRO A 22 -4.79 -31.72 0.45
N THR A 23 -4.45 -32.07 1.70
CA THR A 23 -5.41 -32.17 2.79
C THR A 23 -5.99 -30.79 3.15
N GLU A 24 -5.15 -29.74 3.16
CA GLU A 24 -5.64 -28.38 3.39
C GLU A 24 -6.52 -27.90 2.23
N THR A 25 -6.14 -28.20 0.98
CA THR A 25 -6.93 -27.84 -0.20
C THR A 25 -8.33 -28.45 -0.13
N ILE A 26 -8.44 -29.75 0.19
CA ILE A 26 -9.73 -30.44 0.35
C ILE A 26 -10.56 -29.79 1.47
N GLU A 27 -9.93 -29.45 2.60
CA GLU A 27 -10.61 -28.82 3.73
C GLU A 27 -11.09 -27.40 3.42
N ILE A 28 -10.32 -26.59 2.69
CA ILE A 28 -10.72 -25.24 2.25
C ILE A 28 -11.92 -25.34 1.31
N LEU A 29 -11.89 -26.24 0.33
CA LEU A 29 -13.00 -26.47 -0.60
C LEU A 29 -14.26 -26.90 0.16
N ARG A 30 -14.15 -27.90 1.02
CA ARG A 30 -15.28 -28.42 1.82
C ARG A 30 -15.92 -27.35 2.70
N LYS A 31 -15.11 -26.51 3.35
CA LYS A 31 -15.62 -25.40 4.20
C LYS A 31 -16.29 -24.32 3.36
N SER A 32 -15.69 -23.98 2.21
CA SER A 32 -16.20 -22.92 1.33
C SER A 32 -17.53 -23.33 0.68
N THR A 33 -17.62 -24.56 0.16
CA THR A 33 -18.85 -25.07 -0.48
C THR A 33 -19.98 -25.30 0.52
N LYS A 34 -19.68 -25.57 1.79
CA LYS A 34 -20.69 -25.59 2.86
C LYS A 34 -21.35 -24.23 3.07
N ILE A 35 -20.61 -23.12 2.92
CA ILE A 35 -21.13 -21.75 3.09
C ILE A 35 -21.78 -21.25 1.80
N PHE A 36 -21.16 -21.54 0.66
CA PHE A 36 -21.61 -21.16 -0.67
C PHE A 36 -21.78 -22.41 -1.55
N PRO A 37 -22.93 -23.10 -1.48
CA PRO A 37 -23.18 -24.34 -2.21
C PRO A 37 -23.05 -24.20 -3.72
N SER A 38 -23.21 -22.99 -4.27
CA SER A 38 -23.01 -22.73 -5.69
C SER A 38 -21.59 -23.02 -6.17
N LEU A 39 -20.61 -23.17 -5.27
CA LEU A 39 -19.19 -23.42 -5.61
C LEU A 39 -18.82 -24.91 -5.80
N VAL A 40 -19.74 -25.86 -5.62
CA VAL A 40 -19.42 -27.31 -5.55
C VAL A 40 -18.80 -27.87 -6.84
N ASP A 41 -19.30 -27.47 -8.01
CA ASP A 41 -18.89 -28.03 -9.31
C ASP A 41 -18.05 -27.05 -10.12
N HIS A 42 -16.96 -26.54 -9.52
CA HIS A 42 -16.11 -25.51 -10.15
C HIS A 42 -14.70 -26.06 -10.43
N GLU A 43 -14.14 -25.64 -11.57
CA GLU A 43 -12.77 -25.97 -11.95
C GLU A 43 -11.76 -25.24 -11.05
N ILE A 44 -10.84 -25.98 -10.44
CA ILE A 44 -9.73 -25.41 -9.69
C ILE A 44 -8.66 -24.96 -10.70
N LYS A 45 -8.50 -23.64 -10.86
CA LYS A 45 -7.50 -23.06 -11.76
C LYS A 45 -6.08 -23.12 -11.22
N GLU A 46 -5.94 -22.88 -9.92
CA GLU A 46 -4.64 -22.80 -9.24
C GLU A 46 -4.82 -23.12 -7.76
N VAL A 47 -3.80 -23.73 -7.16
CA VAL A 47 -3.61 -23.80 -5.71
C VAL A 47 -2.31 -23.08 -5.43
N SER A 48 -2.30 -22.20 -4.42
CA SER A 48 -1.10 -21.43 -4.10
C SER A 48 -0.92 -21.26 -2.60
N VAL A 49 0.35 -21.13 -2.21
CA VAL A 49 0.77 -20.91 -0.82
C VAL A 49 1.49 -19.57 -0.70
N GLY A 50 1.28 -18.89 0.42
CA GLY A 50 1.88 -17.58 0.68
C GLY A 50 2.21 -17.39 2.15
N PHE A 51 3.32 -16.68 2.41
CA PHE A 51 3.78 -16.38 3.76
C PHE A 51 3.36 -14.97 4.17
N ARG A 52 2.72 -14.87 5.34
CA ARG A 52 2.37 -13.58 5.93
C ARG A 52 3.58 -13.04 6.71
N PRO A 53 4.17 -11.89 6.34
CA PRO A 53 5.35 -11.36 7.00
C PRO A 53 4.98 -10.72 8.34
N ILE A 54 4.73 -11.56 9.35
CA ILE A 54 4.33 -11.14 10.70
C ILE A 54 5.58 -10.74 11.49
N ARG A 55 5.53 -9.55 12.10
CA ARG A 55 6.51 -9.12 13.10
C ARG A 55 5.87 -9.17 14.48
N LYS A 56 6.57 -9.77 15.44
CA LYS A 56 6.15 -9.83 16.85
C LYS A 56 7.16 -9.16 17.76
N ILE A 57 6.66 -8.36 18.69
CA ILE A 57 7.44 -7.78 19.79
C ILE A 57 6.69 -8.12 21.07
N ASN A 58 7.37 -8.80 22.00
CA ASN A 58 6.78 -9.25 23.27
C ASN A 58 5.46 -10.03 23.09
N GLY A 59 5.41 -10.89 22.06
CA GLY A 59 4.23 -11.71 21.75
C GLY A 59 3.14 -11.00 20.96
N MET A 60 3.19 -9.67 20.82
CA MET A 60 2.16 -8.89 20.12
C MET A 60 2.57 -8.60 18.67
N THR A 61 1.61 -8.75 17.74
CA THR A 61 1.81 -8.39 16.32
C THR A 61 1.95 -6.88 16.19
N THR A 62 2.93 -6.41 15.43
CA THR A 62 3.21 -4.98 15.25
C THR A 62 3.81 -4.69 13.89
N VAL A 63 3.31 -3.65 13.24
CA VAL A 63 3.92 -3.06 12.05
C VAL A 63 5.03 -2.10 12.47
N ARG A 64 6.13 -2.07 11.72
CA ARG A 64 7.21 -1.12 11.90
C ARG A 64 7.24 -0.13 10.75
N VAL A 65 6.93 1.14 11.04
CA VAL A 65 7.11 2.28 10.14
C VAL A 65 7.89 3.37 10.89
N GLU A 66 9.21 3.38 10.72
CA GLU A 66 10.11 4.31 11.44
C GLU A 66 11.49 4.34 10.79
N PHE A 67 12.29 5.36 11.12
CA PHE A 67 13.72 5.38 10.77
C PHE A 67 14.49 4.23 11.43
N ASP A 68 15.52 3.76 10.73
CA ASP A 68 16.55 2.97 11.36
C ASP A 68 17.28 3.79 12.45
N ARG A 69 17.72 3.10 13.51
CA ARG A 69 18.36 3.74 14.67
C ARG A 69 19.80 4.16 14.38
N GLU A 70 20.46 3.45 13.46
CA GLU A 70 21.87 3.66 13.13
C GLU A 70 22.04 4.35 11.77
N LYS A 71 21.11 4.13 10.83
CA LYS A 71 21.16 4.65 9.46
C LYS A 71 19.94 5.52 9.13
N ARG A 72 20.03 6.83 9.37
CA ARG A 72 18.87 7.74 9.22
C ARG A 72 18.30 7.82 7.80
N GLU A 73 19.05 7.41 6.79
CA GLU A 73 18.59 7.31 5.40
C GLU A 73 17.70 6.07 5.14
N VAL A 74 17.62 5.13 6.09
CA VAL A 74 16.81 3.91 5.98
C VAL A 74 15.50 4.08 6.74
N ILE A 75 14.38 3.91 6.05
CA ILE A 75 13.04 3.83 6.65
C ILE A 75 12.56 2.38 6.58
N HIS A 76 12.23 1.82 7.74
CA HIS A 76 11.59 0.51 7.85
C HIS A 76 10.11 0.62 7.53
N ASN A 77 9.58 -0.33 6.75
CA ASN A 77 8.16 -0.46 6.47
C ASN A 77 7.79 -1.94 6.29
N TYR A 78 7.71 -2.69 7.38
CA TYR A 78 7.50 -4.15 7.36
C TYR A 78 6.72 -4.68 8.56
N GLY A 79 6.40 -5.98 8.54
CA GLY A 79 5.73 -6.65 9.65
C GLY A 79 4.20 -6.63 9.58
N HIS A 80 3.64 -6.34 8.41
CA HIS A 80 2.20 -6.14 8.21
C HIS A 80 1.33 -7.40 8.35
N GLY A 81 1.92 -8.60 8.35
CA GLY A 81 1.16 -9.84 8.48
C GLY A 81 0.04 -9.97 7.44
N ALA A 82 -1.20 -10.24 7.90
CA ALA A 82 -2.38 -10.36 7.05
C ALA A 82 -2.98 -9.02 6.60
N ASP A 83 -2.64 -7.92 7.28
CA ASP A 83 -3.28 -6.62 7.11
C ASP A 83 -2.52 -5.71 6.14
N GLY A 84 -1.51 -6.22 5.44
CA GLY A 84 -0.63 -5.43 4.57
C GLY A 84 -1.36 -4.66 3.47
N ILE A 85 -2.39 -5.23 2.86
CA ILE A 85 -3.20 -4.52 1.87
C ILE A 85 -4.04 -3.43 2.54
N THR A 86 -4.73 -3.75 3.63
CA THR A 86 -5.56 -2.80 4.38
C THR A 86 -4.75 -1.59 4.88
N LEU A 87 -3.52 -1.83 5.35
CA LEU A 87 -2.64 -0.80 5.93
C LEU A 87 -1.77 -0.08 4.90
N SER A 88 -1.69 -0.59 3.67
CA SER A 88 -0.72 -0.18 2.65
C SER A 88 -0.60 1.34 2.47
N TRP A 89 -1.71 2.03 2.20
CA TRP A 89 -1.72 3.47 1.96
C TRP A 89 -1.37 4.30 3.19
N GLY A 90 -1.84 3.89 4.37
CA GLY A 90 -1.52 4.57 5.62
C GLY A 90 -0.02 4.47 5.95
N CYS A 91 0.54 3.27 5.82
CA CYS A 91 1.97 3.04 6.01
C CYS A 91 2.82 3.76 4.95
N ALA A 92 2.40 3.76 3.67
CA ALA A 92 3.09 4.49 2.61
C ALA A 92 3.10 6.01 2.87
N ARG A 93 1.99 6.57 3.36
CA ARG A 93 1.92 7.98 3.76
C ARG A 93 2.88 8.31 4.90
N GLN A 94 2.93 7.48 5.94
CA GLN A 94 3.89 7.66 7.04
C GLN A 94 5.34 7.60 6.56
N VAL A 95 5.67 6.72 5.62
CA VAL A 95 7.01 6.67 5.00
C VAL A 95 7.33 7.99 4.28
N ILE A 96 6.38 8.56 3.54
CA ILE A 96 6.56 9.85 2.85
C ILE A 96 6.79 10.97 3.87
N GLU A 97 5.99 11.03 4.93
CA GLU A 97 6.12 12.02 6.01
C GLU A 97 7.50 11.95 6.66
N LEU A 98 8.01 10.75 6.94
CA LEU A 98 9.36 10.54 7.43
C LEU A 98 10.41 11.00 6.41
N ALA A 99 10.30 10.56 5.15
CA ALA A 99 11.26 10.90 4.10
C ALA A 99 11.36 12.42 3.83
N GLN A 100 10.26 13.15 3.94
CA GLN A 100 10.24 14.61 3.78
C GLN A 100 11.10 15.33 4.83
N THR A 101 11.27 14.76 6.03
CA THR A 101 12.16 15.34 7.05
C THR A 101 13.64 15.28 6.68
N LEU A 102 14.01 14.43 5.72
CA LEU A 102 15.37 14.32 5.21
C LEU A 102 15.66 15.34 4.10
N ILE A 103 14.62 15.92 3.49
CA ILE A 103 14.77 16.91 2.43
C ILE A 103 15.07 18.26 3.11
N PRO A 104 16.24 18.86 2.89
CA PRO A 104 16.50 20.20 3.37
C PRO A 104 15.44 21.12 2.77
N SER A 105 14.74 21.89 3.59
CA SER A 105 13.85 22.94 3.08
C SER A 105 14.67 23.86 2.21
N SER A 106 14.53 23.75 0.89
CA SER A 106 15.02 24.77 -0.02
C SER A 106 14.34 26.06 0.40
N ASN A 107 15.15 27.08 0.70
CA ASN A 107 14.68 28.42 1.01
C ASN A 107 13.51 28.78 0.07
N SER A 108 12.46 29.33 0.67
CA SER A 108 11.33 29.95 -0.01
C SER A 108 11.75 30.59 -1.33
N VAL A 109 11.39 29.95 -2.44
CA VAL A 109 11.36 30.65 -3.73
C VAL A 109 10.25 31.69 -3.57
N GLN A 110 10.64 32.92 -3.24
CA GLN A 110 9.73 34.05 -3.36
C GLN A 110 9.29 34.11 -4.83
N PRO A 111 7.99 34.18 -5.12
CA PRO A 111 7.54 34.31 -6.50
C PRO A 111 8.15 35.59 -7.08
N GLU A 112 8.93 35.42 -8.14
CA GLU A 112 9.54 36.51 -8.89
C GLU A 112 8.43 37.48 -9.31
N LYS A 113 8.47 38.72 -8.80
CA LYS A 113 7.57 39.79 -9.25
C LYS A 113 7.78 39.97 -10.74
N LYS A 114 6.84 39.47 -11.56
CA LYS A 114 6.76 39.82 -12.98
C LYS A 114 6.74 41.34 -13.10
N ARG A 115 7.88 41.90 -13.53
CA ARG A 115 7.99 43.31 -13.90
C ARG A 115 7.08 43.52 -15.10
N LEU A 116 5.92 44.13 -14.88
CA LEU A 116 5.06 44.63 -15.95
C LEU A 116 5.90 45.63 -16.74
N VAL A 117 6.23 45.25 -17.98
CA VAL A 117 6.79 46.18 -18.94
C VAL A 117 5.59 46.91 -19.54
N GLU A 118 5.36 48.14 -19.10
CA GLU A 118 4.43 49.05 -19.76
C GLU A 118 5.00 49.37 -21.15
N HIS A 119 4.56 48.63 -22.17
CA HIS A 119 4.65 49.10 -23.55
C HIS A 119 3.38 49.87 -23.85
N GLY A 120 3.52 51.20 -23.83
CA GLY A 120 2.46 52.11 -24.21
C GLY A 120 2.02 51.88 -25.66
N GLN A 121 0.71 51.78 -25.84
CA GLN A 121 0.06 52.26 -27.05
C GLN A 121 -1.20 53.01 -26.66
N HIS A 122 -1.22 54.29 -27.00
CA HIS A 122 -2.39 55.15 -27.00
C HIS A 122 -3.49 54.53 -27.85
N ILE A 123 -4.69 54.39 -27.28
CA ILE A 123 -5.93 54.41 -28.05
C ILE A 123 -6.82 55.53 -27.51
N ASN A 124 -6.96 56.56 -28.35
CA ASN A 124 -7.82 57.71 -28.17
C ASN A 124 -9.21 57.33 -28.68
N LEU A 125 -10.24 57.38 -27.82
CA LEU A 125 -11.64 57.29 -28.24
C LEU A 125 -12.43 58.35 -27.48
N GLN A 126 -12.47 59.55 -28.06
CA GLN A 126 -13.51 60.54 -27.81
C GLN A 126 -14.85 60.03 -28.36
N ARG A 127 -15.93 60.22 -27.59
CA ARG A 127 -17.33 60.56 -27.97
C ARG A 127 -18.00 61.00 -26.64
N HIS A 128 -18.24 62.28 -26.35
CA HIS A 128 -19.42 63.09 -26.77
C HIS A 128 -20.69 62.22 -26.81
N GLN A 129 -21.73 62.39 -25.99
CA GLN A 129 -22.22 63.46 -25.11
C GLN A 129 -22.83 62.82 -23.85
#